data_AF-A0A0F2LDP9-F1
#
_entry.id   AF-A0A0F2LDP9-F1
#
_cell.length_a   1.000
_cell.length_b   1.000
_cell.length_c   1.000
_cell.angle_alpha   90.00
_cell.angle_beta   90.00
_cell.angle_gamma   90.00
#
_symmetry.space_group_name_H-M   'P 1'
#
loop_
_entity.id
_entity.type
_entity.pdbx_description
1 polymer ?
#
loop_
_entity_poly.entity_id
_entity_poly.type
_entity_poly.pdbx_seq_one_letter_code
_entity_poly.pdbx_strand_id
1 'polypeptide(L)'
;METLAAYEVEHLAEMLRLRGALSDDYLAAFLDGVIRETYLRLRLLDALKAPDLPALSGAELGNALNALDKMCGDYERHLEEVKRLRSSAKTPLELELIASLEKSIERTHLALRMLINALSEKLKHQ
;
A
#
# COMPACT_ATOMS: atom_id res chain seq x y z
N MET A 1 -18.04 -4.89 8.58
CA MET A 1 -17.29 -4.66 7.32
C MET A 1 -18.11 -3.92 6.26
N GLU A 2 -19.38 -4.27 6.04
CA GLU A 2 -20.25 -3.51 5.11
C GLU A 2 -20.34 -2.01 5.42
N THR A 3 -20.47 -1.67 6.71
CA THR A 3 -20.50 -0.27 7.18
C THR A 3 -19.20 0.47 6.87
N LEU A 4 -18.04 -0.18 6.97
CA LEU A 4 -16.74 0.45 6.72
C LEU A 4 -16.53 0.74 5.23
N ALA A 5 -16.92 -0.19 4.36
CA ALA A 5 -16.89 0.03 2.92
C ALA A 5 -17.85 1.16 2.50
N ALA A 6 -19.04 1.23 3.11
CA ALA A 6 -19.98 2.33 2.86
C ALA A 6 -19.38 3.70 3.21
N TYR A 7 -18.71 3.82 4.36
CA TYR A 7 -18.01 5.06 4.73
C TYR A 7 -16.88 5.43 3.77
N GLU A 8 -16.07 4.45 3.33
CA GLU A 8 -14.99 4.72 2.37
C GLU A 8 -15.54 5.13 0.99
N VAL A 9 -16.68 4.58 0.55
CA VAL A 9 -17.37 5.03 -0.68
C VAL A 9 -17.84 6.47 -0.55
N GLU A 10 -18.45 6.82 0.60
CA GLU A 10 -18.91 8.18 0.88
C GLU A 10 -17.73 9.17 0.88
N HIS A 11 -16.64 8.84 1.56
CA HIS A 11 -15.41 9.65 1.56
C HIS A 11 -14.82 9.81 0.15
N LEU A 12 -14.78 8.74 -0.64
CA LEU A 12 -14.30 8.80 -2.02
C LEU A 12 -15.17 9.74 -2.88
N ALA A 13 -16.49 9.68 -2.71
CA ALA A 13 -17.43 10.55 -3.42
C ALA A 13 -17.21 12.02 -3.05
N GLU A 14 -17.03 12.34 -1.76
CA GLU A 14 -16.73 13.70 -1.31
C GLU A 14 -15.39 14.21 -1.83
N MET A 15 -14.34 13.38 -1.80
CA MET A 15 -13.04 13.76 -2.33
C MET A 15 -13.07 14.01 -3.85
N LEU A 16 -13.81 13.22 -4.62
CA LEU A 16 -13.98 13.44 -6.06
C LEU A 16 -14.73 14.75 -6.36
N ARG A 17 -15.74 15.10 -5.56
CA ARG A 17 -16.45 16.38 -5.66
C ARG A 17 -15.52 17.56 -5.37
N LEU A 18 -14.79 17.49 -4.26
CA LEU A 18 -13.76 18.47 -3.90
C LEU A 18 -12.71 18.62 -5.00
N ARG A 19 -12.30 17.50 -5.61
CA ARG A 19 -11.30 17.50 -6.69
C ARG A 19 -11.76 18.23 -7.95
N GLY A 20 -13.04 18.09 -8.31
CA GLY A 20 -13.63 18.81 -9.45
C GLY A 20 -13.85 20.30 -9.20
N ALA A 21 -13.90 20.72 -7.94
CA ALA A 21 -14.08 22.13 -7.55
C ALA A 21 -12.76 22.89 -7.36
N LEU A 22 -11.63 22.19 -7.32
CA LEU A 22 -10.31 22.80 -7.13
C LEU A 22 -9.71 23.25 -8.45
N SER A 23 -9.31 24.53 -8.49
CA SER A 23 -8.50 25.12 -9.56
C SER A 23 -7.01 25.19 -9.24
N ASP A 24 -6.62 24.92 -7.98
CA ASP A 24 -5.24 24.91 -7.54
C ASP A 24 -4.60 23.54 -7.81
N ASP A 25 -3.55 23.53 -8.64
CA ASP A 25 -2.88 22.31 -9.11
C ASP A 25 -2.18 21.52 -8.00
N TYR A 26 -1.69 22.21 -6.96
CA TYR A 26 -1.00 21.57 -5.84
C TYR A 26 -2.00 20.83 -4.93
N LEU A 27 -3.08 21.50 -4.56
CA LEU A 27 -4.16 20.91 -3.77
C LEU A 27 -4.87 19.79 -4.53
N ALA A 28 -5.02 19.95 -5.83
CA ALA A 28 -5.49 18.93 -6.75
C ALA A 28 -4.62 17.66 -6.70
N ALA A 29 -3.30 17.79 -6.85
CA ALA A 29 -2.38 16.65 -6.80
C ALA A 29 -2.35 15.96 -5.43
N PHE A 30 -2.41 16.74 -4.35
CA PHE A 30 -2.55 16.19 -3.01
C PHE A 30 -3.83 15.36 -2.88
N LEU A 31 -4.97 15.90 -3.31
CA LEU A 31 -6.26 15.23 -3.23
C LEU A 31 -6.34 13.99 -4.12
N ASP A 32 -5.69 14.00 -5.29
CA ASP A 32 -5.54 12.82 -6.16
C ASP A 32 -4.79 11.67 -5.46
N GLY A 33 -3.83 12.00 -4.58
CA GLY A 33 -3.16 11.03 -3.72
C GLY A 33 -4.12 10.38 -2.71
N VAL A 34 -4.90 11.20 -2.01
CA VAL A 34 -5.88 10.72 -1.01
C VAL A 34 -6.98 9.87 -1.67
N ILE A 35 -7.48 10.28 -2.84
CA ILE A 35 -8.46 9.53 -3.64
C ILE A 35 -7.93 8.13 -3.97
N ARG A 36 -6.67 8.04 -4.41
CA ARG A 36 -6.04 6.76 -4.77
C ARG A 36 -5.94 5.81 -3.58
N GLU A 37 -5.52 6.32 -2.41
CA GLU A 37 -5.42 5.51 -1.19
C GLU A 37 -6.79 5.00 -0.71
N THR A 38 -7.81 5.87 -0.73
CA THR A 38 -9.20 5.52 -0.37
C THR A 38 -9.77 4.46 -1.32
N TYR A 39 -9.53 4.59 -2.63
CA TYR A 39 -9.92 3.58 -3.61
C TYR A 39 -9.23 2.22 -3.36
N LEU A 40 -7.93 2.21 -3.06
CA LEU A 40 -7.21 0.98 -2.75
C LEU A 40 -7.75 0.28 -1.50
N ARG A 41 -8.12 1.04 -0.45
CA ARG A 41 -8.78 0.47 0.74
C ARG A 41 -10.13 -0.16 0.41
N LEU A 42 -10.95 0.47 -0.44
CA LEU A 42 -12.20 -0.13 -0.93
C LEU A 42 -11.98 -1.45 -1.66
N ARG A 43 -11.01 -1.49 -2.59
CA ARG A 43 -10.67 -2.71 -3.32
C ARG A 43 -10.19 -3.82 -2.38
N LEU A 44 -9.46 -3.47 -1.33
CA LEU A 44 -9.04 -4.43 -0.31
C LEU A 44 -10.24 -4.95 0.48
N LEU A 45 -11.17 -4.07 0.89
CA LEU A 45 -12.38 -4.49 1.59
C LEU A 45 -13.26 -5.39 0.73
N ASP A 46 -13.38 -5.13 -0.58
CA ASP A 46 -14.09 -6.00 -1.51
C ASP A 46 -13.38 -7.35 -1.69
N ALA A 47 -12.05 -7.36 -1.78
CA ALA A 47 -11.26 -8.60 -1.83
C ALA A 47 -11.41 -9.41 -0.54
N LEU A 48 -11.46 -8.76 0.62
CA LEU A 48 -11.69 -9.39 1.93
C LEU A 48 -13.12 -9.88 2.11
N LYS A 49 -14.09 -9.31 1.37
CA LYS A 49 -15.47 -9.78 1.32
C LYS A 49 -15.66 -10.98 0.40
N ALA A 50 -14.66 -11.39 -0.39
CA ALA A 50 -14.73 -12.60 -1.22
C ALA A 50 -14.84 -13.83 -0.31
N PRO A 51 -16.06 -14.36 -0.07
CA PRO A 51 -16.28 -15.41 0.91
C PRO A 51 -15.78 -16.77 0.40
N ASP A 52 -15.45 -16.84 -0.89
CA ASP A 52 -15.04 -18.03 -1.62
C ASP A 52 -13.53 -18.10 -1.89
N LEU A 53 -12.72 -17.21 -1.28
CA LEU A 53 -11.28 -17.45 -1.27
C LEU A 53 -11.04 -18.69 -0.39
N PRO A 54 -10.59 -19.82 -0.98
CA PRO A 54 -10.35 -21.01 -0.20
C PRO A 54 -9.39 -20.67 0.93
N ALA A 55 -9.67 -21.15 2.13
CA ALA A 55 -8.73 -21.04 3.22
C ALA A 55 -7.40 -21.64 2.75
N LEU A 56 -6.33 -20.86 2.81
CA LEU A 56 -5.01 -21.35 2.44
C LEU A 56 -4.70 -22.56 3.33
N SER A 57 -4.58 -23.73 2.71
CA SER A 57 -4.04 -24.93 3.34
C SER A 57 -2.53 -24.76 3.58
N GLY A 58 -1.91 -25.61 4.41
CA GLY A 58 -0.51 -25.43 4.81
C GLY A 58 0.47 -25.21 3.64
N ALA A 59 0.31 -25.93 2.53
CA ALA A 59 1.16 -25.76 1.34
C ALA A 59 0.89 -24.44 0.59
N GLU A 60 -0.37 -24.01 0.50
CA GLU A 60 -0.75 -22.74 -0.14
C GLU A 60 -0.32 -21.54 0.71
N LEU A 61 -0.41 -21.66 2.03
CA LEU A 61 0.09 -20.66 2.97
C LEU A 61 1.62 -20.56 2.91
N GLY A 62 2.33 -21.68 2.80
CA GLY A 62 3.77 -21.70 2.55
C GLY A 62 4.17 -21.02 1.23
N ASN A 63 3.43 -21.25 0.15
CA ASN A 63 3.64 -20.57 -1.13
C ASN A 63 3.36 -19.06 -1.04
N ALA A 64 2.31 -18.66 -0.33
CA ALA A 64 2.01 -17.26 -0.08
C ALA A 64 3.12 -16.57 0.74
N LEU A 65 3.64 -17.24 1.77
CA LEU A 65 4.78 -16.76 2.55
C LEU A 65 6.04 -16.57 1.68
N ASN A 66 6.36 -17.54 0.81
CA ASN A 66 7.48 -17.42 -0.13
C ASN A 66 7.29 -16.26 -1.12
N ALA A 67 6.06 -16.03 -1.59
CA ALA A 67 5.76 -14.90 -2.45
C ALA A 67 5.92 -13.55 -1.72
N LEU A 68 5.44 -13.45 -0.48
CA LEU A 68 5.61 -12.27 0.36
C LEU A 68 7.08 -11.99 0.69
N ASP A 69 7.86 -13.03 0.96
CA ASP A 69 9.30 -12.92 1.24
C ASP A 69 10.08 -12.42 0.00
N LYS A 70 9.74 -12.94 -1.18
CA LYS A 70 10.26 -12.41 -2.45
C LYS A 70 9.90 -10.94 -2.63
N MET A 71 8.65 -10.55 -2.36
CA MET A 71 8.22 -9.15 -2.42
C MET A 71 9.03 -8.28 -1.44
N CYS A 72 9.29 -8.74 -0.22
CA CYS A 72 10.17 -8.03 0.72
C CYS A 72 11.56 -7.78 0.13
N GLY A 73 12.16 -8.80 -0.50
CA GLY A 73 13.44 -8.64 -1.20
C GLY A 73 13.40 -7.64 -2.36
N ASP A 74 12.28 -7.55 -3.08
CA ASP A 74 12.08 -6.54 -4.13
C ASP A 74 12.01 -5.13 -3.53
N TYR A 75 11.30 -4.94 -2.42
CA TYR A 75 11.24 -3.65 -1.72
C TYR A 75 12.61 -3.23 -1.15
N GLU A 76 13.42 -4.18 -0.65
CA GLU A 76 14.78 -3.90 -0.19
C GLU A 76 15.67 -3.40 -1.35
N ARG A 77 15.59 -4.05 -2.51
CA ARG A 77 16.30 -3.59 -3.72
C ARG A 77 15.84 -2.22 -4.18
N HIS A 78 14.53 -1.95 -4.17
CA HIS A 78 14.01 -0.62 -4.48
C HIS A 78 14.49 0.44 -3.49
N LEU A 79 14.57 0.12 -2.20
CA LEU A 79 15.09 1.05 -1.20
C LEU A 79 16.56 1.41 -1.46
N GLU A 80 17.38 0.44 -1.86
CA GLU A 80 18.76 0.70 -2.27
C GLU A 80 18.86 1.59 -3.50
N GLU A 81 17.97 1.40 -4.48
CA GLU A 81 17.91 2.23 -5.68
C GLU A 81 17.48 3.67 -5.35
N VAL A 82 16.46 3.84 -4.50
CA VAL A 82 16.02 5.15 -4.03
C VAL A 82 17.10 5.87 -3.22
N LYS A 83 17.88 5.13 -2.41
CA LYS A 83 19.05 5.70 -1.71
C LYS A 83 20.12 6.19 -2.69
N ARG A 84 20.36 5.46 -3.79
CA ARG A 84 21.27 5.91 -4.86
C ARG A 84 20.73 7.17 -5.55
N LEU A 85 19.43 7.21 -5.85
CA LEU A 85 18.78 8.40 -6.40
C LEU A 85 18.97 9.60 -5.48
N ARG A 86 18.80 9.41 -4.17
CA ARG A 86 18.99 10.46 -3.16
C ARG A 86 20.40 11.07 -3.19
N SER A 87 21.42 10.23 -3.35
CA SER A 87 22.81 10.68 -3.49
C SER A 87 23.08 11.43 -4.80
N SER A 88 22.24 11.23 -5.82
CA SER A 88 22.37 11.89 -7.13
C SER A 88 21.49 13.13 -7.30
N ALA A 89 20.62 13.43 -6.34
CA ALA A 89 19.70 14.56 -6.38
C ALA A 89 20.46 15.89 -6.39
N LYS A 90 20.07 16.79 -7.30
CA LYS A 90 20.74 18.08 -7.51
C LYS A 90 19.89 19.24 -7.03
N THR A 91 18.59 19.02 -6.82
CA THR A 91 17.64 20.05 -6.41
C THR A 91 16.92 19.70 -5.11
N PRO A 92 16.45 20.70 -4.35
CA PRO A 92 15.63 20.47 -3.16
C PRO A 92 14.33 19.68 -3.46
N LEU A 93 13.71 19.93 -4.62
CA LEU A 93 12.49 19.23 -5.03
C LEU A 93 12.74 17.74 -5.31
N GLU A 94 13.85 17.41 -6.00
CA GLU A 94 14.25 16.01 -6.19
C GLU A 94 14.48 15.31 -4.85
N LEU A 95 15.16 15.96 -3.91
CA LEU A 95 15.40 15.41 -2.57
C LEU A 95 14.10 15.13 -1.82
N GLU A 96 13.12 16.04 -1.90
CA GLU A 96 11.83 15.88 -1.23
C GLU A 96 11.01 14.74 -1.84
N LEU A 97 10.96 14.64 -3.17
CA LEU A 97 10.29 13.55 -3.88
C LEU A 97 10.92 12.20 -3.53
N ILE A 98 12.24 12.12 -3.57
CA ILE A 98 12.98 10.90 -3.24
C ILE A 98 12.77 10.50 -1.77
N ALA A 99 12.77 11.46 -0.84
CA ALA A 99 12.50 11.18 0.58
C ALA A 99 11.06 10.67 0.81
N SER A 100 10.08 11.17 0.05
CA SER A 100 8.70 10.68 0.09
C SER A 100 8.58 9.25 -0.43
N LEU A 101 9.26 8.96 -1.55
CA LEU A 101 9.39 7.61 -2.11
C LEU A 101 10.04 6.63 -1.11
N GLU A 102 11.15 7.03 -0.49
CA GLU A 102 11.87 6.25 0.52
C GLU A 102 10.94 5.84 1.67
N LYS A 103 10.23 6.82 2.28
CA LYS A 103 9.27 6.55 3.36
C LYS A 103 8.11 5.65 2.93
N SER A 104 7.65 5.77 1.70
CA SER A 104 6.56 4.93 1.19
C SER A 104 6.98 3.47 1.05
N ILE A 105 8.19 3.23 0.53
CA ILE A 105 8.79 1.90 0.38
C ILE A 105 9.03 1.28 1.75
N GLU A 106 9.61 2.03 2.70
CA GLU A 106 9.86 1.56 4.08
C GLU A 106 8.59 1.13 4.80
N ARG A 107 7.52 1.93 4.72
CA ARG A 107 6.22 1.59 5.34
C ARG A 107 5.64 0.30 4.77
N THR A 108 5.73 0.13 3.45
CA THR A 108 5.18 -1.06 2.78
C THR A 108 5.98 -2.31 3.13
N HIS A 109 7.31 -2.21 3.14
CA HIS A 109 8.20 -3.29 3.56
C HIS A 109 7.94 -3.74 5.00
N LEU A 110 7.79 -2.79 5.93
CA LEU A 110 7.45 -3.10 7.32
C LEU A 110 6.11 -3.84 7.44
N ALA A 111 5.09 -3.37 6.72
CA ALA A 111 3.78 -4.02 6.71
C ALA A 111 3.84 -5.45 6.17
N LEU A 112 4.61 -5.70 5.11
CA LEU A 112 4.82 -7.04 4.56
C LEU A 112 5.53 -7.95 5.56
N ARG A 113 6.57 -7.46 6.25
CA ARG A 113 7.25 -8.24 7.31
C ARG A 113 6.33 -8.59 8.47
N MET A 114 5.50 -7.65 8.93
CA MET A 114 4.50 -7.92 9.96
C MET A 114 3.49 -8.99 9.51
N LEU A 115 3.05 -8.92 8.25
CA LEU A 115 2.14 -9.91 7.67
C LEU A 115 2.78 -11.30 7.58
N ILE A 116 4.03 -11.40 7.10
CA ILE A 116 4.80 -12.64 7.06
C ILE A 116 4.89 -13.26 8.46
N ASN A 117 5.22 -12.46 9.48
CA ASN A 117 5.30 -12.94 10.86
C ASN A 117 3.95 -13.48 11.35
N ALA A 118 2.87 -12.74 11.15
CA ALA A 118 1.53 -13.15 11.58
C ALA A 118 1.07 -14.44 10.89
N LEU A 119 1.32 -14.56 9.58
CA LEU A 119 0.98 -15.74 8.80
C LEU A 119 1.86 -16.95 9.14
N SER A 120 3.14 -16.73 9.45
CA SER A 120 4.07 -17.79 9.86
C SER A 120 3.69 -18.37 11.23
N GLU A 121 3.29 -17.53 12.19
CA GLU A 121 2.77 -17.99 13.48
C GLU A 121 1.49 -18.81 13.29
N LYS A 122 0.59 -18.38 12.41
CA LYS A 122 -0.62 -19.15 12.09
C LYS A 122 -0.30 -20.52 11.48
N LEU A 123 0.72 -20.62 10.62
CA LEU A 123 1.17 -21.89 10.02
C LEU A 123 1.74 -22.86 11.08
N LYS A 124 2.42 -22.36 12.11
CA LYS A 124 2.97 -23.20 13.21
C LYS A 124 1.89 -23.81 14.10
N HIS A 125 0.69 -23.24 14.11
CA HIS A 125 -0.43 -23.63 14.96
C HIS A 125 -1.54 -24.37 14.21
N GLN A 126 -1.32 -24.70 12.94
CA GLN A 126 -2.14 -25.64 12.14
C GLN A 126 -1.54 -27.03 12.18
#